data_AF-W1V4W9-F1
#
_entry.id   AF-W1V4W9-F1
#
_cell.length_a   1.000
_cell.length_b   1.000
_cell.length_c   1.000
_cell.angle_alpha   90.00
_cell.angle_beta   90.00
_cell.angle_gamma   90.00
#
_symmetry.space_group_name_H-M   'P 1'
#
loop_
_entity.id
_entity.type
_entity.pdbx_description
1 polymer ?
#
loop_
_entity_poly.entity_id
_entity_poly.type
_entity_poly.pdbx_seq_one_letter_code
_entity_poly.pdbx_strand_id
1 'polypeptide(L)'
;INANFKSVKINTVLSRYWSDDEVKSLLQYVEKWPVVWRFIEYMPFQGDAFHGPTFDEWKEQLERASGGTLTEVHSVYGFGPATYLALPSGKAVGFIFSMSHSYCDTCNRVRLTSDGQMRLCLLRDDEADLVSLV
;
A
#
# COMPACT_ATOMS: atom_id res chain seq x y z
N ILE A 1 7.28 10.03 -16.42
CA ILE A 1 5.87 10.28 -16.83
C ILE A 1 5.71 10.38 -18.35
N ASN A 2 6.75 10.77 -19.09
CA ASN A 2 6.74 10.98 -20.56
C ASN A 2 6.55 9.71 -21.43
N ALA A 3 6.32 8.54 -20.83
CA ALA A 3 6.10 7.27 -21.53
C ALA A 3 4.61 6.95 -21.75
N ASN A 4 3.71 7.94 -21.61
CA ASN A 4 2.25 7.81 -21.80
C ASN A 4 1.55 6.71 -20.96
N PHE A 5 2.05 6.42 -19.76
CA PHE A 5 1.30 5.61 -18.81
C PHE A 5 0.04 6.35 -18.33
N LYS A 6 -1.13 5.72 -18.45
CA LYS A 6 -2.42 6.31 -18.04
C LYS A 6 -2.55 6.53 -16.53
N SER A 7 -1.86 5.72 -15.73
CA SER A 7 -1.88 5.82 -14.27
C SER A 7 -0.56 5.29 -13.73
N VAL A 8 0.10 6.07 -12.88
CA VAL A 8 1.34 5.69 -12.19
C VAL A 8 1.06 5.63 -10.70
N LYS A 9 1.43 4.52 -10.07
CA LYS A 9 1.28 4.28 -8.63
C LYS A 9 2.65 4.03 -8.03
N ILE A 10 2.91 4.66 -6.89
CA ILE A 10 4.10 4.40 -6.08
C ILE A 10 3.64 3.59 -4.87
N ASN A 11 4.29 2.46 -4.59
CA ASN A 11 4.00 1.66 -3.39
C ASN A 11 5.22 1.73 -2.47
N THR A 12 5.01 2.10 -1.22
CA THR A 12 6.06 2.26 -0.21
C THR A 12 5.69 1.45 1.02
N VAL A 13 6.56 0.51 1.40
CA VAL A 13 6.44 -0.20 2.67
C VAL A 13 7.00 0.69 3.78
N LEU A 14 6.23 0.91 4.84
CA LEU A 14 6.63 1.72 5.99
C LEU A 14 7.47 0.90 6.96
N SER A 15 8.73 0.65 6.59
CA SER A 15 9.66 -0.16 7.39
C SER A 15 10.40 0.62 8.49
N ARG A 16 10.09 1.91 8.69
CA ARG A 16 10.60 2.76 9.78
C ARG A 16 9.67 3.94 10.01
N TYR A 17 9.84 4.63 11.14
CA TYR A 17 9.29 5.96 11.33
C TYR A 17 10.03 6.98 10.47
N TRP A 18 9.27 7.93 9.91
CA TRP A 18 9.78 9.04 9.12
C TRP A 18 9.71 10.32 9.95
N SER A 19 10.63 11.25 9.73
CA SER A 19 10.52 12.57 10.35
C SER A 19 9.45 13.41 9.65
N ASP A 20 8.89 14.40 10.33
CA ASP A 20 7.88 15.28 9.74
C ASP A 20 8.39 16.01 8.48
N ASP A 21 9.70 16.28 8.39
CA ASP A 21 10.30 16.91 7.20
C ASP A 21 10.43 15.94 6.01
N GLU A 22 10.68 14.66 6.28
CA GLU A 22 10.61 13.61 5.25
C GLU A 22 9.18 13.46 4.72
N VAL A 23 8.19 13.47 5.62
CA VAL A 23 6.77 13.43 5.25
C VAL A 23 6.37 14.64 4.41
N LYS A 24 6.74 15.86 4.82
CA LYS A 24 6.48 17.07 4.02
C LYS A 24 7.09 17.00 2.63
N SER A 25 8.33 16.50 2.52
CA SER A 25 9.01 16.33 1.23
C SER A 25 8.26 15.34 0.33
N LEU A 26 7.72 14.27 0.92
CA LEU A 26 6.86 13.33 0.21
C LEU A 26 5.56 13.99 -0.26
N LEU A 27 4.89 14.76 0.61
CA LEU A 27 3.64 15.45 0.27
C LEU A 27 3.85 16.41 -0.90
N GLN A 28 4.96 17.16 -0.92
CA GLN A 28 5.32 18.02 -2.05
C GLN A 28 5.46 17.25 -3.37
N TYR A 29 5.95 16.01 -3.32
CA TYR A 29 6.05 15.16 -4.50
C TYR A 29 4.66 14.71 -4.99
N VAL A 30 3.77 14.32 -4.08
CA VAL A 30 2.37 13.98 -4.39
C VAL A 30 1.64 15.16 -5.04
N GLU A 31 1.91 16.38 -4.59
CA GLU A 31 1.34 17.59 -5.20
C GLU A 31 1.87 17.86 -6.61
N LYS A 32 3.18 17.67 -6.79
CA LYS A 32 3.87 18.00 -8.04
C LYS A 32 3.54 17.05 -9.18
N TRP A 33 3.31 15.77 -8.89
CA TRP A 33 3.21 14.73 -9.91
C TRP A 33 1.84 14.05 -9.91
N PRO A 34 1.28 13.71 -11.09
CA PRO A 34 0.01 13.00 -11.22
C PRO A 34 0.18 11.49 -10.90
N VAL A 35 0.62 11.19 -9.68
CA VAL A 35 0.82 9.82 -9.19
C VAL A 35 -0.10 9.55 -8.00
N VAL A 36 -0.48 8.27 -7.82
CA VAL A 36 -1.16 7.83 -6.60
C VAL A 36 -0.13 7.12 -5.73
N TRP A 37 0.20 7.72 -4.59
CA TRP A 37 1.14 7.13 -3.64
C TRP A 37 0.38 6.25 -2.65
N ARG A 38 0.84 5.01 -2.47
CA ARG A 38 0.27 4.01 -1.56
C ARG A 38 1.29 3.63 -0.50
N PHE A 39 0.85 3.64 0.74
CA PHE A 39 1.62 3.20 1.89
C PHE A 39 1.17 1.81 2.31
N ILE A 40 2.14 0.93 2.50
CA ILE A 40 1.93 -0.47 2.87
C ILE A 40 2.49 -0.66 4.27
N GLU A 41 1.68 -1.20 5.17
CA GLU A 41 2.12 -1.55 6.51
C GLU A 41 3.23 -2.59 6.46
N TYR A 42 4.24 -2.42 7.31
CA TYR A 42 5.30 -3.41 7.42
C TYR A 42 4.78 -4.69 8.06
N MET A 43 4.97 -5.81 7.36
CA MET A 43 4.70 -7.14 7.89
C MET A 43 6.04 -7.81 8.22
N PRO A 44 6.38 -7.99 9.51
CA PRO A 44 7.60 -8.69 9.89
C PRO A 44 7.48 -10.17 9.52
N PHE A 45 8.45 -10.68 8.75
CA PHE A 45 8.57 -12.11 8.50
C PHE A 45 9.52 -12.71 9.54
N GLN A 46 9.02 -13.68 10.31
CA GLN A 46 9.80 -14.50 11.25
C GLN A 46 10.63 -13.74 12.31
N GLY A 47 9.96 -13.25 13.36
CA GLY A 47 10.61 -12.94 14.63
C GLY A 47 11.31 -11.58 14.74
N ASP A 48 11.12 -10.69 13.77
CA ASP A 48 11.65 -9.34 13.83
C ASP A 48 10.86 -8.49 14.85
N ALA A 49 11.57 -7.87 15.80
CA ALA A 49 10.94 -7.10 16.90
C ALA A 49 10.47 -5.69 16.46
N PHE A 50 10.82 -5.29 15.25
CA PHE A 50 10.47 -3.98 14.73
C PHE A 50 9.05 -3.98 14.14
N HIS A 51 8.21 -3.10 14.68
CA HIS A 51 6.93 -2.74 14.10
C HIS A 51 7.05 -1.37 13.45
N GLY A 52 6.69 -1.29 12.16
CA GLY A 52 6.51 -0.01 11.49
C GLY A 52 5.35 0.78 12.08
N PRO A 53 5.15 2.04 11.65
CA PRO A 53 3.99 2.81 12.08
C PRO A 53 2.69 2.08 11.70
N THR A 54 1.76 2.05 12.66
CA THR A 54 0.39 1.61 12.47
C THR A 54 -0.38 2.59 11.57
N PHE A 55 -1.59 2.21 11.15
CA PHE A 55 -2.42 3.07 10.31
C PHE A 55 -2.71 4.41 11.00
N ASP A 56 -3.09 4.37 12.27
CA ASP A 56 -3.47 5.56 13.02
C ASP A 56 -2.28 6.49 13.25
N GLU A 57 -1.10 5.96 13.62
CA GLU A 57 0.13 6.76 13.78
C GLU A 57 0.53 7.45 12.48
N TRP A 58 0.48 6.73 11.35
CA TRP A 58 0.83 7.29 10.06
C TRP A 58 -0.21 8.30 9.56
N LYS A 59 -1.49 8.04 9.81
CA LYS A 59 -2.59 8.96 9.49
C LYS A 59 -2.42 10.26 10.27
N GLU A 60 -2.21 10.20 11.59
CA GLU A 60 -2.01 11.38 12.43
C GLU A 60 -0.81 12.20 11.96
N GLN A 61 0.30 11.54 11.62
CA GLN A 61 1.49 12.22 11.10
C GLN A 61 1.21 12.92 9.76
N LEU A 62 0.46 12.29 8.85
CA LEU A 62 0.06 12.91 7.59
C LEU A 62 -0.90 14.09 7.81
N GLU A 63 -1.85 14.01 8.74
CA GLU A 63 -2.75 15.13 9.07
C GLU A 63 -1.95 16.32 9.61
N ARG A 64 -1.02 16.05 10.53
CA ARG A 64 -0.12 17.08 11.08
C ARG A 64 0.76 17.70 10.00
N ALA A 65 1.37 16.90 9.13
CA ALA A 65 2.28 17.37 8.09
C ALA A 65 1.57 18.10 6.94
N SER A 66 0.33 17.70 6.62
CA SER A 66 -0.48 18.32 5.56
C SER A 66 -1.31 19.52 6.03
N GLY A 67 -1.40 19.74 7.35
CA GLY A 67 -2.10 20.89 7.93
C GLY A 67 -3.62 20.73 7.96
N GLY A 68 -4.15 19.50 7.95
CA GLY A 68 -5.58 19.25 8.02
C GLY A 68 -5.96 17.77 8.03
N THR A 69 -7.23 17.48 8.32
CA THR A 69 -7.76 16.13 8.42
C THR A 69 -7.82 15.44 7.05
N LEU A 70 -7.47 14.15 7.03
CA LEU A 70 -7.67 13.32 5.84
C LEU A 70 -9.13 12.90 5.72
N THR A 71 -9.71 13.02 4.52
CA THR A 71 -11.12 12.68 4.26
C THR A 71 -11.24 11.44 3.40
N GLU A 72 -12.27 10.62 3.62
CA GLU A 72 -12.47 9.42 2.82
C GLU A 72 -12.74 9.74 1.35
N VAL A 73 -12.16 8.94 0.45
CA VAL A 73 -12.43 9.03 -0.99
C VAL A 73 -13.00 7.71 -1.48
N HIS A 74 -14.20 7.75 -2.06
CA HIS A 74 -14.85 6.58 -2.66
C HIS A 74 -14.35 6.27 -4.08
N SER A 75 -13.34 6.98 -4.57
CA SER A 75 -12.77 6.76 -5.89
C SER A 75 -11.96 5.46 -5.93
N VAL A 76 -12.30 4.57 -6.86
CA VAL A 76 -11.61 3.30 -7.07
C VAL A 76 -10.40 3.50 -7.99
N TYR A 77 -9.18 3.49 -7.44
CA TYR A 77 -7.95 3.54 -8.24
C TYR A 77 -7.49 2.14 -8.70
N GLY A 78 -8.34 1.49 -9.49
CA GLY A 78 -8.13 0.13 -9.99
C GLY A 78 -8.40 -0.96 -8.94
N PHE A 79 -7.88 -2.16 -9.17
CA PHE A 79 -8.12 -3.33 -8.32
C PHE A 79 -7.08 -3.44 -7.20
N GLY A 80 -7.53 -3.80 -5.99
CA GLY A 80 -6.67 -4.09 -4.85
C GLY A 80 -7.26 -3.61 -3.52
N PRO A 81 -6.64 -3.99 -2.40
CA PRO A 81 -7.18 -3.76 -1.05
C PRO A 81 -6.93 -2.34 -0.51
N ALA A 82 -6.39 -1.45 -1.35
CA ALA A 82 -6.00 -0.13 -0.88
C ALA A 82 -7.24 0.73 -0.61
N THR A 83 -7.33 1.29 0.59
CA THR A 83 -8.26 2.37 0.92
C THR A 83 -7.62 3.71 0.56
N TYR A 84 -8.41 4.72 0.22
CA TYR A 84 -7.90 6.03 -0.18
C TYR A 84 -8.49 7.13 0.68
N LEU A 85 -7.61 8.01 1.12
CA LEU A 85 -7.98 9.24 1.78
C LEU A 85 -7.42 10.44 0.99
N ALA A 86 -8.17 11.54 0.98
CA ALA A 86 -7.78 12.80 0.40
C ALA A 86 -7.08 13.65 1.45
N LEU A 87 -5.92 14.19 1.06
CA LEU A 87 -5.25 15.28 1.74
C LEU A 87 -6.10 16.56 1.65
N PRO A 88 -5.84 17.57 2.50
CA PRO A 88 -6.52 18.87 2.41
C PRO A 88 -6.45 19.55 1.04
N SER A 89 -5.42 19.24 0.25
CA SER A 89 -5.25 19.70 -1.14
C SER A 89 -6.21 19.02 -2.14
N GLY A 90 -6.93 17.98 -1.72
CA GLY A 90 -7.76 17.12 -2.57
C GLY A 90 -7.01 15.99 -3.27
N LYS A 91 -5.68 15.87 -3.09
CA LYS A 91 -4.90 14.74 -3.63
C LYS A 91 -5.15 13.48 -2.81
N ALA A 92 -5.36 12.35 -3.49
CA ALA A 92 -5.56 11.06 -2.83
C ALA A 92 -4.23 10.34 -2.55
N VAL A 93 -4.12 9.79 -1.34
CA VAL A 93 -3.09 8.83 -0.95
C VAL A 93 -3.76 7.52 -0.53
N GLY A 94 -3.09 6.39 -0.80
CA GLY A 94 -3.62 5.06 -0.53
C GLY A 94 -2.95 4.39 0.67
N PHE A 95 -3.69 3.53 1.35
CA PHE A 95 -3.24 2.78 2.52
C PHE A 95 -3.55 1.29 2.31
N ILE A 96 -2.56 0.42 2.55
CA ILE A 96 -2.69 -1.03 2.54
C ILE A 96 -2.11 -1.53 3.87
N PHE A 97 -2.96 -1.59 4.89
CA PHE A 97 -2.56 -1.95 6.24
C PHE A 97 -3.09 -3.32 6.60
N SER A 98 -2.42 -4.36 6.11
CA SER A 98 -2.90 -5.74 6.17
C SER A 98 -2.85 -6.39 7.55
N MET A 99 -2.13 -5.82 8.52
CA MET A 99 -2.14 -6.26 9.92
C MET A 99 -3.21 -5.52 10.71
N SER A 100 -3.28 -4.19 10.57
CA SER A 100 -4.30 -3.37 11.24
C SER A 100 -5.71 -3.57 10.66
N HIS A 101 -5.80 -3.87 9.36
CA HIS A 101 -7.04 -4.07 8.60
C HIS A 101 -6.90 -5.22 7.58
N SER A 102 -7.22 -6.44 8.01
CA SER A 102 -7.18 -7.62 7.13
C SER A 102 -8.25 -7.57 6.04
N TYR A 103 -7.93 -8.06 4.83
CA TYR A 103 -8.82 -8.09 3.66
C TYR A 103 -8.89 -9.50 3.01
N CYS A 104 -8.62 -10.54 3.79
CA CYS A 104 -8.57 -11.92 3.28
C CYS A 104 -9.95 -12.44 2.84
N ASP A 105 -11.02 -11.97 3.48
CA ASP A 105 -12.42 -12.30 3.19
C ASP A 105 -12.88 -11.86 1.79
N THR A 106 -12.30 -10.78 1.28
CA THR A 106 -12.56 -10.23 -0.06
C THR A 106 -11.44 -10.53 -1.06
N CYS A 107 -10.42 -11.29 -0.65
CA CYS A 107 -9.26 -11.59 -1.49
C CYS A 107 -9.62 -12.53 -2.64
N ASN A 108 -9.35 -12.09 -3.87
CA ASN A 108 -9.62 -12.84 -5.10
C ASN A 108 -8.34 -13.13 -5.91
N ARG A 109 -7.17 -13.18 -5.25
CA ARG A 109 -5.86 -13.32 -5.92
C ARG A 109 -5.37 -14.76 -5.94
N VAL A 110 -5.26 -15.33 -7.15
CA VAL A 110 -4.48 -16.54 -7.44
C VAL A 110 -3.10 -16.14 -7.94
N ARG A 111 -2.07 -16.90 -7.58
CA ARG A 111 -0.67 -16.64 -7.97
C ARG A 111 -0.10 -17.85 -8.69
N LEU A 112 0.70 -17.59 -9.71
CA LEU A 112 1.56 -18.55 -10.37
C LEU A 112 2.99 -18.14 -10.06
N THR A 113 3.76 -19.02 -9.44
CA THR A 113 5.18 -18.80 -9.17
C THR A 113 5.99 -18.95 -10.46
N SER A 114 7.23 -18.46 -10.47
CA SER A 114 8.11 -18.53 -11.64
C SER A 114 8.51 -19.96 -12.03
N ASP A 115 8.43 -20.91 -11.11
CA ASP A 115 8.68 -22.34 -11.28
C ASP A 115 7.40 -23.16 -11.51
N GLY A 116 6.27 -22.50 -11.78
CA GLY A 116 5.04 -23.16 -12.24
C GLY A 116 4.15 -23.72 -11.13
N GLN A 117 4.34 -23.30 -9.88
CA GLN A 117 3.46 -23.65 -8.76
C GLN A 117 2.28 -22.68 -8.66
N MET A 118 1.07 -23.18 -8.45
CA MET A 118 -0.09 -22.38 -8.13
C MET A 118 -0.19 -22.16 -6.62
N ARG A 119 -0.29 -20.90 -6.19
CA ARG A 119 -0.55 -20.49 -4.80
C ARG A 119 -1.89 -19.75 -4.70
N LEU A 120 -2.73 -20.16 -3.75
CA LEU A 120 -3.98 -19.47 -3.42
C LEU A 120 -3.79 -18.32 -2.42
N CYS A 121 -2.67 -18.29 -1.70
CA CYS A 121 -2.33 -17.25 -0.74
C CYS A 121 -0.88 -16.79 -0.92
N LEU A 122 -0.58 -15.54 -0.55
CA LEU A 122 0.81 -15.04 -0.55
C LEU A 122 1.63 -15.63 0.60
N LEU A 123 0.97 -15.94 1.72
CA LEU A 123 1.62 -16.27 3.00
C LEU A 123 1.45 -17.73 3.41
N ARG A 124 0.89 -18.58 2.53
CA ARG A 124 0.83 -20.03 2.75
C ARG A 124 1.78 -20.72 1.79
N ASP A 125 2.33 -21.83 2.26
CA ASP A 125 3.20 -22.70 1.49
C ASP A 125 2.44 -23.82 0.78
N ASP A 126 1.10 -23.86 0.91
CA ASP A 126 0.24 -24.77 0.15
C ASP A 126 0.32 -24.43 -1.36
N GLU A 127 0.85 -25.37 -2.14
CA GLU A 127 1.09 -25.23 -3.57
C GLU A 127 0.48 -26.39 -4.36
N ALA A 128 0.04 -26.10 -5.58
CA ALA A 128 -0.31 -27.12 -6.56
C ALA A 128 0.63 -27.04 -7.76
N ASP A 129 1.28 -28.15 -8.09
CA ASP A 129 2.19 -28.25 -9.22
C ASP A 129 1.39 -28.31 -10.53
N LEU A 130 1.51 -27.25 -11.34
CA LEU A 130 0.88 -27.21 -12.65
C LEU A 130 1.77 -27.78 -13.76
N VAL A 131 3.08 -27.87 -13.53
CA VAL A 131 4.02 -28.34 -14.55
C VAL A 131 3.82 -29.82 -14.80
N SER A 132 3.60 -30.62 -13.74
CA SER A 132 3.34 -32.06 -13.88
C SER A 132 1.97 -32.42 -14.49
N LEU A 133 1.11 -31.43 -14.75
CA LEU A 133 -0.19 -31.64 -15.39
C LEU A 133 -0.13 -31.61 -16.93
N VAL A 134 1.02 -31.28 -17.51
CA VAL A 134 1.27 -31.20 -18.96
C VAL A 134 2.30 -32.25 -19.36
#